data_AF-A0A948W7F8-F1
#
_entry.id   AF-A0A948W7F8-F1
#
_cell.length_a   1.000
_cell.length_b   1.000
_cell.length_c   1.000
_cell.angle_alpha   90.00
_cell.angle_beta   90.00
_cell.angle_gamma   90.00
#
_symmetry.space_group_name_H-M   'P 1'
#
loop_
_entity.id
_entity.type
_entity.pdbx_description
1 polymer ?
#
loop_
_entity_poly.entity_id
_entity_poly.type
_entity_poly.pdbx_seq_one_letter_code
_entity_poly.pdbx_strand_id
1 'polypeptide(L)' 'MTGEYGVEDVCVSLPSVVDASGISRVLEMPLDEEERDRFRASAATLKENIRQAGL' A
#
# COMPACT_ATOMS: atom_id res chain seq x y z
N MET A 1 4.83 11.18 7.68
CA MET A 1 5.26 10.28 6.60
C MET A 1 4.07 10.13 5.69
N THR A 2 4.19 10.58 4.45
CA THR A 2 3.17 10.32 3.43
C THR A 2 3.34 8.86 3.02
N GLY A 3 2.29 8.05 3.06
CA GLY A 3 2.40 6.60 2.84
C GLY A 3 3.01 6.22 1.48
N GLU A 4 3.39 4.95 1.31
CA GLU A 4 4.11 4.45 0.12
C GLU A 4 3.33 4.78 -1.17
N TYR A 5 4.02 5.40 -2.14
CA TYR A 5 3.44 5.87 -3.42
C TYR A 5 2.23 6.83 -3.30
N GLY A 6 2.03 7.44 -2.12
CA GLY A 6 0.89 8.31 -1.80
C GLY A 6 -0.36 7.55 -1.35
N VAL A 7 -0.21 6.30 -0.91
CA VAL A 7 -1.28 5.46 -0.38
C VAL A 7 -1.18 5.38 1.14
N GLU A 8 -2.23 5.85 1.83
CA GLU A 8 -2.33 5.88 3.31
C GLU A 8 -3.62 5.19 3.76
N ASP A 9 -3.78 4.90 5.05
CA ASP A 9 -5.03 4.39 5.64
C ASP A 9 -5.62 3.12 4.98
N VAL A 10 -4.75 2.28 4.43
CA VAL A 10 -5.13 0.98 3.86
C VAL A 10 -3.96 0.03 3.90
N CYS A 11 -4.22 -1.24 4.20
CA CYS A 11 -3.20 -2.28 4.12
C CYS A 11 -3.09 -2.78 2.67
N VAL A 12 -1.88 -2.72 2.12
CA VAL A 12 -1.56 -3.18 0.76
C VAL A 12 -0.31 -4.07 0.81
N SER A 13 -0.25 -5.04 -0.09
CA SER A 13 0.92 -5.94 -0.17
C SER A 13 2.08 -5.23 -0.86
N LEU A 14 3.18 -5.04 -0.13
CA LEU A 14 4.44 -4.50 -0.66
C LEU A 14 5.60 -5.43 -0.31
N PRO A 15 6.63 -5.55 -1.16
CA PRO A 15 7.82 -6.30 -0.82
C PRO A 15 8.47 -5.69 0.42
N SER A 16 8.58 -6.47 1.48
CA SER A 16 9.01 -5.99 2.80
C SER A 16 10.02 -6.93 3.40
N VAL A 17 11.00 -6.38 4.11
CA VAL A 17 11.94 -7.15 4.93
C VAL A 17 11.31 -7.32 6.31
N VAL A 18 11.23 -8.57 6.77
CA VAL A 18 10.64 -8.92 8.07
C VAL A 18 11.73 -9.50 8.97
N ASP A 19 11.81 -9.01 10.21
CA ASP A 19 12.68 -9.54 11.26
C ASP A 19 11.88 -9.85 12.54
N ALA A 20 12.57 -10.17 13.64
CA ALA A 20 11.94 -10.55 14.91
C ALA A 20 11.05 -9.44 15.52
N SER A 21 11.18 -8.19 15.08
CA SER A 21 10.36 -7.05 15.51
C SER A 21 9.16 -6.77 14.61
N GLY A 22 9.00 -7.51 13.50
CA GLY A 22 7.95 -7.29 12.51
C GLY A 22 8.50 -6.76 11.18
N ILE A 23 7.81 -5.78 10.58
CA ILE A 23 8.28 -5.17 9.32
C ILE A 23 9.47 -4.26 9.64
N SER A 24 10.65 -4.71 9.22
CA SER A 24 11.92 -3.98 9.38
C SER A 24 11.99 -2.79 8.42
N ARG A 25 11.59 -3.01 7.16
CA ARG A 25 11.48 -1.97 6.12
C ARG A 25 10.63 -2.44 4.96
N VAL A 26 9.96 -1.49 4.31
CA VAL A 26 9.33 -1.69 3.01
C VAL A 26 10.37 -1.41 1.92
N LEU A 27 10.38 -2.21 0.85
CA LEU A 27 11.25 -2.01 -0.30
C LEU A 27 10.53 -1.14 -1.33
N GLU A 28 11.02 0.08 -1.51
CA GLU A 28 10.60 0.92 -2.62
C GLU A 28 11.12 0.33 -3.95
N MET A 29 10.20 -0.10 -4.80
CA MET A 29 10.50 -0.49 -6.16
C MET A 29 10.26 0.69 -7.12
N PRO A 30 11.08 0.86 -8.16
CA PRO A 30 10.78 1.80 -9.22
C PRO A 30 9.55 1.28 -9.98
N LEU A 31 8.40 1.90 -9.71
CA LEU A 31 7.18 1.69 -10.48
C LEU A 31 7.11 2.76 -11.57
N ASP A 32 6.77 2.36 -12.79
CA ASP A 32 6.46 3.32 -13.84
C ASP A 32 5.12 4.05 -13.55
N GLU A 33 4.78 5.05 -14.36
CA GLU A 33 3.57 5.86 -14.14
C GLU A 33 2.29 5.01 -14.19
N GLU A 34 2.23 4.05 -15.12
CA GLU A 34 1.07 3.18 -15.31
C GLU A 34 0.89 2.20 -14.13
N GLU A 35 1.98 1.61 -13.64
CA GLU A 35 2.01 0.77 -12.47
C GLU A 35 1.63 1.53 -11.20
N ARG A 36 2.10 2.77 -11.04
CA ARG A 36 1.73 3.63 -9.91
C ARG A 36 0.24 3.95 -9.90
N ASP A 37 -0.33 4.24 -11.06
CA ASP A 37 -1.75 4.55 -11.17
C ASP A 37 -2.62 3.31 -10.91
N ARG A 38 -2.22 2.14 -11.42
CA ARG A 38 -2.87 0.87 -11.09
C ARG A 38 -2.78 0.53 -9.60
N PHE A 39 -1.61 0.77 -8.98
CA PHE A 39 -1.41 0.54 -7.55
C PHE A 39 -2.35 1.42 -6.72
N ARG A 40 -2.44 2.71 -7.04
CA ARG A 40 -3.37 3.65 -6.39
C ARG A 40 -4.83 3.25 -6.60
N ALA A 41 -5.20 2.81 -7.80
CA ALA A 41 -6.54 2.35 -8.11
C ALA A 41 -6.92 1.13 -7.26
N SER A 42 -6.01 0.15 -7.14
CA SER A 42 -6.21 -1.01 -6.27
C SER A 42 -6.41 -0.61 -4.81
N ALA A 43 -5.54 0.27 -4.29
CA ALA A 43 -5.64 0.79 -2.94
C ALA A 43 -6.98 1.53 -2.69
N ALA A 44 -7.46 2.30 -3.67
CA ALA A 44 -8.76 2.96 -3.59
C ALA A 44 -9.93 1.97 -3.52
N THR A 45 -9.88 0.88 -4.30
CA THR A 45 -10.89 -0.20 -4.21
C THR A 45 -10.91 -0.85 -2.83
N LEU A 46 -9.73 -1.13 -2.26
CA LEU A 46 -9.63 -1.67 -0.90
C LEU A 46 -10.24 -0.72 0.14
N LYS A 47 -9.93 0.58 0.06
CA LYS A 47 -10.53 1.60 0.94
C LYS A 47 -12.05 1.63 0.86
N GLU A 48 -12.59 1.59 -0.36
CA GLU A 48 -14.04 1.60 -0.54
C GLU A 48 -14.67 0.34 0.08
N ASN A 49 -14.07 -0.83 -0.10
CA ASN A 49 -14.57 -2.07 0.50
C ASN A 49 -14.53 -2.02 2.04
N ILE A 50 -13.47 -1.47 2.63
CA ILE A 50 -13.36 -1.28 4.09
C ILE A 50 -14.47 -0.34 4.59
N ARG A 51 -14.69 0.78 3.89
CA ARG A 51 -15.76 1.74 4.20
C ARG A 51 -17.15 1.10 4.12
N GLN A 52 -17.40 0.28 3.10
CA GLN A 52 -18.65 -0.47 2.93
C GLN A 52 -18.85 -1.52 4.03
N ALA A 53 -17.76 -2.10 4.54
CA ALA A 53 -17.80 -3.03 5.67
C ALA A 53 -18.04 -2.33 7.03
N GLY A 54 -18.06 -0.99 7.07
CA GLY A 54 -18.25 -0.21 8.30
C GLY A 54 -17.04 -0.21 9.22
N LEU A 55 -15.85 -0.45 8.66
CA LEU A 55 -14.56 -0.42 9.35
C LEU A 55 -13.82 0.90 9.11
#